data_AF-A0A285R202-F1
#
_entry.id   AF-A0A285R202-F1
#
_cell.length_a   1.000
_cell.length_b   1.000
_cell.length_c   1.000
_cell.angle_alpha   90.00
_cell.angle_beta   90.00
_cell.angle_gamma   90.00
#
_symmetry.space_group_name_H-M   'P 1'
#
loop_
_entity.id
_entity.type
_entity.pdbx_description
1 polymer ?
#
loop_
_entity_poly.entity_id
_entity_poly.type
_entity_poly.pdbx_seq_one_letter_code
_entity_poly.pdbx_strand_id
1 'polypeptide(L)'
;MGFWGRRPAPVETEAVDEAAVEAASARLQRMRDRSSAAASPPVDDGSGHDAAVTTLARNPFALLGVEPSATTAAINDALDERSFEPGADPAILTAARARLMAPRERLASEIGWLPDLPLPTVAATRRALATGDMATLRSVRDKATGISRVNLSVALVEAGATAPDDLTLIVADAQGVAADVLLDRLDDARFKAHGREIERETYYELLGERAREIGLLAAPLFAASVTTRAALTQVLKEQPPAVSGFGATLRDELLRSYGDQIAAVLDGAQGRITATLAAMRAQPEQEVHAGTLLSTLDYWSSLRRPIQIHEAARGLDDPASADIFTHVRELILQHSNEHRQYEIALRLAKALRACFAHVPIRRAALERELPTLVSNATCRRAEQLHFRALANLETFAREVERGCLERGGGTAGAFAALFDDADDLNEEGLTNLFLALRELGVKLHNELEARAASRAVTMWLGGQPAPADIAAKLEQDLQHFGLSWTVPVRPRRVDA
;
A
#
# COMPACT_ATOMS: atom_id res chain seq x y z
N MET A 1 14.45 -57.37 23.23
CA MET A 1 14.13 -57.88 21.88
C MET A 1 12.68 -57.58 21.61
N GLY A 2 12.21 -56.84 20.62
CA GLY A 2 12.79 -56.07 19.53
C GLY A 2 11.57 -55.45 18.83
N PHE A 3 11.40 -54.14 18.88
CA PHE A 3 10.29 -53.43 18.21
C PHE A 3 10.77 -52.02 17.84
N TRP A 4 11.78 -51.96 16.99
CA TRP A 4 12.15 -50.78 16.19
C TRP A 4 11.99 -51.19 14.74
N GLY A 5 11.06 -50.58 14.00
CA GLY A 5 10.91 -50.91 12.58
C GLY A 5 9.60 -50.51 11.92
N ARG A 6 9.16 -49.26 12.03
CA ARG A 6 8.39 -48.60 10.96
C ARG A 6 8.81 -47.14 10.86
N ARG A 7 9.57 -46.84 9.80
CA ARG A 7 9.81 -45.46 9.35
C ARG A 7 8.46 -44.87 8.93
N PRO A 8 8.08 -43.65 9.34
CA PRO A 8 7.01 -42.93 8.68
C PRO A 8 7.43 -42.64 7.24
N ALA A 9 6.50 -42.83 6.30
CA ALA A 9 6.69 -42.46 4.91
C ALA A 9 6.97 -40.94 4.80
N PRO A 10 7.77 -40.49 3.81
CA PRO A 10 7.96 -39.06 3.59
C PRO A 10 6.61 -38.43 3.30
N VAL A 11 6.25 -37.41 4.07
CA VAL A 11 5.15 -36.51 3.75
C VAL A 11 5.63 -35.70 2.55
N GLU A 12 5.07 -36.00 1.38
CA GLU A 12 5.18 -35.14 0.21
C GLU A 12 4.66 -33.77 0.61
N THR A 13 5.57 -32.81 0.74
CA THR A 13 5.23 -31.40 0.68
C THR A 13 4.59 -31.19 -0.69
N GLU A 14 3.26 -31.04 -0.73
CA GLU A 14 2.58 -30.44 -1.88
C GLU A 14 3.15 -29.03 -2.02
N ALA A 15 4.21 -28.94 -2.82
CA ALA A 15 4.65 -27.70 -3.41
C ALA A 15 3.42 -27.08 -4.04
N VAL A 16 3.14 -25.82 -3.69
CA VAL A 16 2.13 -25.01 -4.36
C VAL A 16 2.36 -25.19 -5.85
N ASP A 17 1.43 -25.87 -6.51
CA ASP A 17 1.58 -26.27 -7.89
C ASP A 17 1.60 -25.01 -8.75
N GLU A 18 2.81 -24.51 -9.02
CA GLU A 18 3.06 -23.34 -9.85
C GLU A 18 2.40 -23.53 -11.22
N ALA A 19 2.27 -24.78 -11.70
CA ALA A 19 1.52 -25.09 -12.92
C ALA A 19 0.01 -24.86 -12.77
N ALA A 20 -0.57 -25.01 -11.58
CA ALA A 20 -1.98 -24.68 -11.32
C ALA A 20 -2.22 -23.16 -11.27
N VAL A 21 -1.25 -22.39 -10.73
CA VAL A 21 -1.30 -20.92 -10.73
C VAL A 21 -1.10 -20.36 -12.14
N GLU A 22 -0.17 -20.94 -12.90
CA GLU A 22 0.09 -20.56 -14.29
C GLU A 22 -1.06 -20.99 -15.22
N ALA A 23 -1.68 -22.15 -14.98
CA ALA A 23 -2.89 -22.59 -15.69
C ALA A 23 -4.11 -21.70 -15.38
N ALA A 24 -4.23 -21.18 -14.15
CA ALA A 24 -5.28 -20.24 -13.77
C ALA A 24 -5.07 -18.87 -14.45
N SER A 25 -3.83 -18.37 -14.49
CA SER A 25 -3.46 -17.16 -15.25
C SER A 25 -3.70 -17.33 -16.75
N ALA A 26 -3.28 -18.45 -17.34
CA ALA A 26 -3.51 -18.74 -18.76
C ALA A 26 -5.00 -18.94 -19.11
N ARG A 27 -5.84 -19.32 -18.14
CA ARG A 27 -7.30 -19.41 -18.30
C ARG A 27 -7.97 -18.04 -18.22
N LEU A 28 -7.48 -17.16 -17.34
CA LEU A 28 -7.91 -15.75 -17.26
C LEU A 28 -7.51 -14.95 -18.51
N GLN A 29 -6.31 -15.18 -19.04
CA GLN A 29 -5.85 -14.61 -20.30
C GLN A 29 -6.77 -15.03 -21.46
N ARG A 30 -7.08 -16.33 -21.58
CA ARG A 30 -8.01 -16.86 -22.60
C ARG A 30 -9.46 -16.38 -22.44
N MET A 31 -9.90 -16.07 -21.22
CA MET A 31 -11.22 -15.45 -20.99
C MET A 31 -11.22 -13.97 -21.38
N ARG A 32 -10.11 -13.26 -21.18
CA ARG A 32 -9.90 -11.88 -21.62
C ARG A 32 -9.85 -11.78 -23.15
N ASP A 33 -9.15 -12.70 -23.80
CA ASP A 33 -9.07 -12.78 -25.27
C ASP A 33 -10.43 -13.15 -25.89
N ARG A 34 -11.22 -14.01 -25.23
CA ARG A 34 -12.60 -14.31 -25.65
C ARG A 34 -13.57 -13.15 -25.42
N SER A 35 -13.37 -12.37 -24.37
CA SER A 35 -14.13 -11.15 -24.10
C SER A 35 -13.79 -10.02 -25.08
N SER A 36 -12.56 -9.98 -25.59
CA SER A 36 -12.12 -9.03 -26.62
C SER A 36 -12.57 -9.47 -28.02
N ALA A 37 -12.59 -10.78 -28.30
CA ALA A 37 -13.05 -11.34 -29.58
C ALA A 37 -14.57 -11.26 -29.79
N ALA A 38 -15.37 -11.02 -28.73
CA ALA A 38 -16.82 -10.88 -28.85
C ALA A 38 -17.27 -9.47 -29.29
N ALA A 39 -16.34 -8.54 -29.52
CA ALA A 39 -16.65 -7.15 -29.88
C ALA A 39 -15.70 -6.60 -30.95
N SER A 40 -15.63 -7.23 -32.14
CA SER A 40 -15.30 -6.62 -33.46
C SER A 40 -15.22 -7.68 -34.58
N PRO A 41 -15.54 -7.33 -35.84
CA PRO A 41 -15.45 -8.23 -37.00
C PRO A 41 -13.97 -8.45 -37.42
N PRO A 42 -13.65 -9.43 -38.30
CA PRO A 42 -12.28 -9.87 -38.51
C PRO A 42 -11.49 -8.81 -39.30
N VAL A 43 -10.25 -8.58 -38.88
CA VAL A 43 -9.25 -7.81 -39.64
C VAL A 43 -8.15 -8.75 -40.09
N ASP A 44 -7.88 -8.61 -41.39
CA ASP A 44 -6.86 -9.25 -42.22
C ASP A 44 -5.44 -9.03 -41.69
N ASP A 45 -4.62 -10.06 -41.82
CA ASP A 45 -3.25 -10.20 -41.36
C ASP A 45 -2.25 -9.57 -42.33
N GLY A 46 -1.69 -8.42 -41.96
CA GLY A 46 -0.65 -7.73 -42.72
C GLY A 46 0.41 -7.11 -41.82
N SER A 47 1.59 -7.72 -41.80
CA SER A 47 2.78 -7.37 -41.02
C SER A 47 3.28 -5.92 -41.18
N GLY A 48 3.41 -5.21 -40.06
CA GLY A 48 4.19 -3.98 -39.89
C GLY A 48 4.32 -3.69 -38.39
N HIS A 49 5.48 -3.23 -37.91
CA HIS A 49 5.68 -2.89 -36.50
C HIS A 49 4.74 -1.76 -36.08
N ASP A 50 3.59 -2.09 -35.47
CA ASP A 50 2.64 -1.10 -34.97
C ASP A 50 3.20 -0.45 -33.70
N ALA A 51 3.77 0.74 -33.85
CA ALA A 51 4.00 1.63 -32.71
C ALA A 51 2.66 1.83 -32.01
N ALA A 52 2.56 1.54 -30.71
CA ALA A 52 1.32 1.66 -29.96
C ALA A 52 0.69 3.05 -30.18
N VAL A 53 -0.44 3.08 -30.89
CA VAL A 53 -1.08 4.33 -31.29
C VAL A 53 -1.73 4.96 -30.05
N THR A 54 -1.09 5.99 -29.51
CA THR A 54 -1.56 6.70 -28.30
C THR A 54 -2.85 7.50 -28.55
N THR A 55 -3.66 7.73 -27.52
CA THR A 55 -4.85 8.59 -27.59
C THR A 55 -4.48 10.00 -28.04
N LEU A 56 -3.31 10.48 -27.62
CA LEU A 56 -2.78 11.78 -28.05
C LEU A 56 -2.46 11.79 -29.55
N ALA A 57 -1.86 10.73 -30.11
CA ALA A 57 -1.62 10.61 -31.55
C ALA A 57 -2.92 10.55 -32.37
N ARG A 58 -4.02 10.05 -31.79
CA ARG A 58 -5.36 9.99 -32.40
C ARG A 58 -6.19 11.25 -32.20
N ASN A 59 -5.66 12.25 -31.52
CA ASN A 59 -6.36 13.52 -31.35
C ASN A 59 -6.59 14.18 -32.74
N PRO A 60 -7.79 14.72 -33.03
CA PRO A 60 -8.06 15.33 -34.34
C PRO A 60 -7.07 16.44 -34.76
N PHE A 61 -6.53 17.22 -33.82
CA PHE A 61 -5.49 18.21 -34.09
C PHE A 61 -4.16 17.57 -34.51
N ALA A 62 -3.83 16.39 -33.97
CA ALA A 62 -2.66 15.61 -34.37
C ALA A 62 -2.83 15.06 -35.79
N LEU A 63 -3.98 14.42 -36.04
CA LEU A 63 -4.28 13.70 -37.29
C LEU A 63 -4.32 14.65 -38.49
N LEU A 64 -5.08 15.75 -38.39
CA LEU A 64 -5.17 16.75 -39.46
C LEU A 64 -3.98 17.72 -39.46
N GLY A 65 -3.25 17.78 -38.35
CA GLY A 65 -2.09 18.63 -38.21
C GLY A 65 -2.39 20.12 -38.10
N VAL A 66 -3.61 20.46 -37.67
CA VAL A 66 -4.11 21.83 -37.49
C VAL A 66 -3.99 22.31 -36.05
N GLU A 67 -4.03 23.62 -35.86
CA GLU A 67 -3.96 24.26 -34.55
C GLU A 67 -5.35 24.43 -33.91
N PRO A 68 -5.45 24.58 -32.57
CA PRO A 68 -6.71 24.91 -31.90
C PRO A 68 -7.40 26.18 -32.42
N SER A 69 -6.63 27.13 -32.96
CA SER A 69 -7.10 28.36 -33.61
C SER A 69 -7.58 28.17 -35.05
N ALA A 70 -7.51 26.96 -35.61
CA ALA A 70 -7.84 26.72 -37.02
C ALA A 70 -9.32 27.01 -37.33
N THR A 71 -9.53 27.71 -38.45
CA THR A 71 -10.86 28.01 -39.00
C THR A 71 -11.42 26.80 -39.74
N THR A 72 -12.72 26.83 -40.03
CA THR A 72 -13.40 25.79 -40.84
C THR A 72 -12.71 25.58 -42.19
N ALA A 73 -12.27 26.66 -42.84
CA ALA A 73 -11.53 26.58 -44.10
C ALA A 73 -10.21 25.83 -43.91
N ALA A 74 -9.38 26.23 -42.94
CA ALA A 74 -8.10 25.59 -42.66
C ALA A 74 -8.23 24.10 -42.30
N ILE A 75 -9.31 23.70 -41.62
CA ILE A 75 -9.58 22.29 -41.32
C ILE A 75 -9.94 21.49 -42.58
N ASN A 76 -10.73 22.06 -43.50
CA ASN A 76 -11.04 21.41 -44.77
C ASN A 76 -9.79 21.30 -45.67
N ASP A 77 -9.01 22.38 -45.77
CA ASP A 77 -7.78 22.39 -46.56
C ASP A 77 -6.77 21.34 -46.04
N ALA A 78 -6.65 21.21 -44.72
CA ALA A 78 -5.80 20.19 -44.10
C ALA A 78 -6.32 18.77 -44.32
N LEU A 79 -7.64 18.55 -44.33
CA LEU A 79 -8.21 17.25 -44.71
C LEU A 79 -7.83 16.91 -46.15
N ASP A 80 -8.03 17.86 -47.07
CA ASP A 80 -7.74 17.66 -48.48
C ASP A 80 -6.26 17.33 -48.68
N GLU A 81 -5.34 18.11 -48.09
CA GLU A 81 -3.89 17.85 -48.16
C GLU A 81 -3.52 16.46 -47.59
N ARG A 82 -4.02 16.11 -46.40
CA ARG A 82 -3.73 14.83 -45.75
C ARG A 82 -4.33 13.63 -46.46
N SER A 83 -5.44 13.80 -47.18
CA SER A 83 -6.07 12.71 -47.93
C SER A 83 -5.20 12.18 -49.07
N PHE A 84 -4.21 12.95 -49.52
CA PHE A 84 -3.24 12.54 -50.54
C PHE A 84 -1.97 11.91 -49.95
N GLU A 85 -1.78 11.90 -48.63
CA GLU A 85 -0.59 11.31 -48.00
C GLU A 85 -0.62 9.78 -48.07
N PRO A 86 0.48 9.11 -48.45
CA PRO A 86 0.56 7.65 -48.46
C PRO A 86 0.35 7.07 -47.06
N GLY A 87 -0.60 6.14 -46.92
CA GLY A 87 -0.94 5.51 -45.64
C GLY A 87 -1.97 6.26 -44.80
N ALA A 88 -2.51 7.39 -45.29
CA ALA A 88 -3.65 8.04 -44.66
C ALA A 88 -4.93 7.22 -44.83
N ASP A 89 -5.66 6.99 -43.74
CA ASP A 89 -7.00 6.40 -43.77
C ASP A 89 -8.06 7.52 -43.92
N PRO A 90 -8.76 7.61 -45.07
CA PRO A 90 -9.77 8.64 -45.31
C PRO A 90 -10.91 8.63 -44.28
N ALA A 91 -11.26 7.46 -43.73
CA ALA A 91 -12.33 7.34 -42.73
C ALA A 91 -11.91 7.98 -41.41
N ILE A 92 -10.67 7.75 -40.96
CA ILE A 92 -10.11 8.35 -39.75
C ILE A 92 -10.02 9.88 -39.90
N LEU A 93 -9.53 10.38 -41.04
CA LEU A 93 -9.42 11.81 -41.29
C LEU A 93 -10.78 12.50 -41.39
N THR A 94 -11.76 11.85 -42.03
CA THR A 94 -13.14 12.36 -42.10
C THR A 94 -13.79 12.43 -40.71
N ALA A 95 -13.58 11.41 -39.87
CA ALA A 95 -14.07 11.40 -38.50
C ALA A 95 -13.39 12.50 -37.65
N ALA A 96 -12.07 12.69 -37.80
CA ALA A 96 -11.33 13.75 -37.15
C ALA A 96 -11.89 15.14 -37.51
N ARG A 97 -12.15 15.38 -38.80
CA ARG A 97 -12.81 16.60 -39.27
C ARG A 97 -14.18 16.77 -38.63
N ALA A 98 -15.04 15.74 -38.65
CA ALA A 98 -16.38 15.81 -38.09
C ALA A 98 -16.36 16.24 -36.61
N ARG A 99 -15.41 15.71 -35.82
CA ARG A 99 -15.22 16.10 -34.41
C ARG A 99 -14.79 17.55 -34.26
N LEU A 100 -13.89 18.06 -35.11
CA LEU A 100 -13.46 19.47 -35.06
C LEU A 100 -14.55 20.46 -35.53
N MET A 101 -15.53 20.00 -36.32
CA MET A 101 -16.66 20.83 -36.75
C MET A 101 -17.79 20.92 -35.71
N ALA A 102 -17.90 19.94 -34.81
CA ALA A 102 -18.89 19.93 -33.74
C ALA A 102 -18.36 20.66 -32.49
N PRO A 103 -19.02 21.72 -31.97
CA PRO A 103 -18.45 22.56 -30.91
C PRO A 103 -18.03 21.84 -29.61
N ARG A 104 -18.86 20.90 -29.14
CA ARG A 104 -18.58 20.09 -27.94
C ARG A 104 -17.41 19.14 -28.17
N GLU A 105 -17.43 18.38 -29.27
CA GLU A 105 -16.36 17.44 -29.63
C GLU A 105 -15.02 18.12 -29.89
N ARG A 106 -15.05 19.32 -30.50
CA ARG A 106 -13.87 20.17 -30.63
C ARG A 106 -13.32 20.56 -29.27
N LEU A 107 -14.17 20.93 -28.31
CA LEU A 107 -13.73 21.32 -26.96
C LEU A 107 -13.08 20.13 -26.24
N ALA A 108 -13.70 18.95 -26.31
CA ALA A 108 -13.12 17.73 -25.77
C ALA A 108 -11.75 17.44 -26.41
N SER A 109 -11.63 17.64 -27.72
CA SER A 109 -10.36 17.50 -28.45
C SER A 109 -9.32 18.53 -28.02
N GLU A 110 -9.71 19.77 -27.73
CA GLU A 110 -8.83 20.85 -27.26
C GLU A 110 -8.30 20.55 -25.85
N ILE A 111 -9.16 20.11 -24.92
CA ILE A 111 -8.79 19.69 -23.57
C ILE A 111 -7.86 18.47 -23.61
N GLY A 112 -8.13 17.52 -24.51
CA GLY A 112 -7.31 16.32 -24.73
C GLY A 112 -6.03 16.54 -25.55
N TRP A 113 -5.69 17.79 -25.89
CA TRP A 113 -4.52 18.12 -26.71
C TRP A 113 -3.41 18.81 -25.89
N LEU A 114 -2.66 19.72 -26.52
CA LEU A 114 -1.51 20.41 -25.96
C LEU A 114 -1.72 21.93 -25.97
N PRO A 115 -2.81 22.46 -25.37
CA PRO A 115 -3.17 23.88 -25.45
C PRO A 115 -2.14 24.81 -24.79
N ASP A 116 -1.27 24.27 -23.92
CA ASP A 116 -0.29 25.04 -23.15
C ASP A 116 1.09 25.12 -23.83
N LEU A 117 1.26 24.46 -24.99
CA LEU A 117 2.53 24.37 -25.67
C LEU A 117 2.66 25.36 -26.84
N PRO A 118 3.86 25.97 -27.02
CA PRO A 118 4.16 26.73 -28.23
C PRO A 118 4.09 25.86 -29.49
N LEU A 119 3.67 26.45 -30.61
CA LEU A 119 3.48 25.77 -31.90
C LEU A 119 4.70 24.97 -32.39
N PRO A 120 5.96 25.49 -32.30
CA PRO A 120 7.13 24.71 -32.69
C PRO A 120 7.30 23.44 -31.86
N THR A 121 6.95 23.51 -30.57
CA THR A 121 6.98 22.37 -29.65
C THR A 121 5.88 21.38 -30.00
N VAL A 122 4.66 21.84 -30.31
CA VAL A 122 3.56 20.96 -30.76
C VAL A 122 3.94 20.19 -32.03
N ALA A 123 4.57 20.84 -33.00
CA ALA A 123 5.04 20.18 -34.22
C ALA A 123 6.14 19.14 -33.94
N ALA A 124 7.06 19.41 -33.00
CA ALA A 124 8.04 18.44 -32.54
C ALA A 124 7.39 17.25 -31.84
N THR A 125 6.44 17.50 -30.93
CA THR A 125 5.68 16.45 -30.23
C THR A 125 4.91 15.57 -31.19
N ARG A 126 4.24 16.13 -32.20
CA ARG A 126 3.51 15.36 -33.21
C ARG A 126 4.43 14.40 -33.95
N ARG A 127 5.64 14.85 -34.33
CA ARG A 127 6.65 13.97 -34.95
C ARG A 127 7.13 12.89 -33.99
N ALA A 128 7.34 13.23 -32.71
CA ALA A 128 7.73 12.26 -31.69
C ALA A 128 6.64 11.19 -31.47
N LEU A 129 5.35 11.58 -31.44
CA LEU A 129 4.22 10.65 -31.37
C LEU A 129 4.16 9.70 -32.56
N ALA A 130 4.39 10.21 -33.78
CA ALA A 130 4.38 9.39 -34.99
C ALA A 130 5.56 8.40 -35.08
N THR A 131 6.70 8.73 -34.46
CA THR A 131 7.92 7.92 -34.50
C THR A 131 8.15 7.08 -33.25
N GLY A 132 7.30 7.22 -32.23
CA GLY A 132 7.48 6.57 -30.93
C GLY A 132 8.69 7.09 -30.13
N ASP A 133 9.15 8.32 -30.39
CA ASP A 133 10.30 8.91 -29.70
C ASP A 133 9.95 9.34 -28.26
N MET A 134 10.04 8.36 -27.35
CA MET A 134 9.78 8.53 -25.93
C MET A 134 10.70 9.53 -25.24
N ALA A 135 11.94 9.69 -25.72
CA ALA A 135 12.89 10.61 -25.11
C ALA A 135 12.48 12.06 -25.36
N THR A 136 12.06 12.38 -26.60
CA THR A 136 11.51 13.69 -26.93
C THR A 136 10.21 13.95 -26.18
N LEU A 137 9.30 12.97 -26.09
CA LEU A 137 8.05 13.13 -25.34
C LEU A 137 8.29 13.45 -23.86
N ARG A 138 9.24 12.76 -23.20
CA ARG A 138 9.65 13.06 -21.81
C ARG A 138 10.22 14.48 -21.69
N SER A 139 11.14 14.86 -22.59
CA SER A 139 11.74 16.20 -22.57
C SER A 139 10.71 17.32 -22.74
N VAL A 140 9.71 17.12 -23.60
CA VAL A 140 8.61 18.08 -23.78
C VAL A 140 7.73 18.13 -22.54
N ARG A 141 7.35 16.96 -21.99
CA ARG A 141 6.54 16.86 -20.77
C ARG A 141 7.16 17.63 -19.61
N ASP A 142 8.46 17.47 -19.37
CA ASP A 142 9.15 18.10 -18.25
C ASP A 142 9.12 19.64 -18.30
N LYS A 143 8.98 20.20 -19.51
CA LYS A 143 8.83 21.65 -19.77
C LYS A 143 7.37 22.10 -19.85
N ALA A 144 6.44 21.17 -20.00
CA ALA A 144 5.02 21.46 -20.11
C ALA A 144 4.41 21.83 -18.75
N THR A 145 3.27 22.49 -18.79
CA THR A 145 2.46 22.84 -17.61
C THR A 145 0.99 22.48 -17.88
N GLY A 146 0.15 22.59 -16.84
CA GLY A 146 -1.29 22.42 -16.97
C GLY A 146 -1.70 21.06 -17.54
N ILE A 147 -2.78 21.06 -18.33
CA ILE A 147 -3.37 19.84 -18.87
C ILE A 147 -2.46 19.19 -19.94
N SER A 148 -1.65 19.99 -20.65
CA SER A 148 -0.74 19.48 -21.67
C SER A 148 0.30 18.53 -21.06
N ARG A 149 0.79 18.85 -19.86
CA ARG A 149 1.72 17.98 -19.13
C ARG A 149 1.08 16.64 -18.78
N VAL A 150 -0.17 16.65 -18.30
CA VAL A 150 -0.93 15.44 -17.99
C VAL A 150 -1.18 14.59 -19.23
N ASN A 151 -1.61 15.22 -20.34
CA ASN A 151 -1.87 14.51 -21.60
C ASN A 151 -0.60 13.85 -22.15
N LEU A 152 0.58 14.46 -21.98
CA LEU A 152 1.86 13.86 -22.32
C LEU A 152 2.23 12.68 -21.41
N SER A 153 1.97 12.78 -20.11
CA SER A 153 2.17 11.67 -19.17
C SER A 153 1.31 10.47 -19.55
N VAL A 154 0.05 10.70 -19.92
CA VAL A 154 -0.84 9.65 -20.42
C VAL A 154 -0.31 9.04 -21.72
N ALA A 155 0.11 9.86 -22.68
CA ALA A 155 0.67 9.37 -23.93
C ALA A 155 1.94 8.52 -23.72
N LEU A 156 2.81 8.90 -22.77
CA LEU A 156 3.98 8.10 -22.41
C LEU A 156 3.57 6.74 -21.85
N VAL A 157 2.58 6.69 -20.96
CA VAL A 157 2.08 5.44 -20.37
C VAL A 157 1.46 4.55 -21.44
N GLU A 158 0.65 5.11 -22.34
CA GLU A 158 0.06 4.38 -23.49
C GLU A 158 1.14 3.84 -24.44
N ALA A 159 2.25 4.56 -24.60
CA ALA A 159 3.39 4.14 -25.40
C ALA A 159 4.32 3.14 -24.67
N GLY A 160 3.97 2.71 -23.45
CA GLY A 160 4.66 1.64 -22.73
C GLY A 160 5.50 2.08 -21.51
N ALA A 161 5.45 3.35 -21.11
CA ALA A 161 6.08 3.83 -19.88
C ALA A 161 5.28 3.40 -18.63
N THR A 162 5.28 2.10 -18.31
CA THR A 162 4.48 1.54 -17.21
C THR A 162 5.27 1.35 -15.90
N ALA A 163 6.45 1.96 -15.80
CA ALA A 163 7.21 1.94 -14.54
C ALA A 163 6.41 2.66 -13.44
N PRO A 164 6.54 2.27 -12.16
CA PRO A 164 5.77 2.89 -11.08
C PRO A 164 5.95 4.42 -11.03
N ASP A 165 7.16 4.92 -11.26
CA ASP A 165 7.47 6.35 -11.31
C ASP A 165 6.75 7.05 -12.47
N ASP A 166 6.62 6.40 -13.63
CA ASP A 166 5.91 6.96 -14.78
C ASP A 166 4.40 7.08 -14.52
N LEU A 167 3.82 6.11 -13.80
CA LEU A 167 2.39 6.14 -13.46
C LEU A 167 2.08 7.21 -12.41
N THR A 168 2.92 7.36 -11.37
CA THR A 168 2.70 8.36 -10.31
C THR A 168 2.77 9.79 -10.84
N LEU A 169 3.51 10.00 -11.92
CA LEU A 169 3.59 11.29 -12.60
C LEU A 169 2.23 11.77 -13.15
N ILE A 170 1.33 10.87 -13.57
CA ILE A 170 -0.04 11.25 -13.96
C ILE A 170 -0.76 11.93 -12.80
N VAL A 171 -0.71 11.31 -11.61
CA VAL A 171 -1.39 11.81 -10.40
C VAL A 171 -0.76 13.13 -9.93
N ALA A 172 0.57 13.22 -10.00
CA ALA A 172 1.31 14.43 -9.62
C ALA A 172 1.05 15.61 -10.57
N ASP A 173 1.12 15.38 -11.88
CA ASP A 173 0.93 16.44 -12.88
C ASP A 173 -0.51 16.97 -12.85
N ALA A 174 -1.49 16.12 -12.54
CA ALA A 174 -2.90 16.50 -12.42
C ALA A 174 -3.16 17.57 -11.34
N GLN A 175 -2.30 17.66 -10.32
CA GLN A 175 -2.42 18.70 -9.29
C GLN A 175 -2.05 20.10 -9.79
N GLY A 176 -1.25 20.18 -10.87
CA GLY A 176 -0.84 21.45 -11.48
C GLY A 176 -1.85 22.03 -12.46
N VAL A 177 -3.00 21.37 -12.67
CA VAL A 177 -4.01 21.81 -13.64
C VAL A 177 -4.91 22.87 -13.02
N ALA A 178 -4.70 24.13 -13.42
CA ALA A 178 -5.58 25.26 -13.07
C ALA A 178 -6.70 25.39 -14.10
N ALA A 179 -7.91 24.92 -13.75
CA ALA A 179 -9.05 24.85 -14.67
C ALA A 179 -9.45 26.21 -15.26
N ASP A 180 -9.50 27.28 -14.47
CA ASP A 180 -9.87 28.61 -14.99
C ASP A 180 -8.80 29.17 -15.95
N VAL A 181 -7.51 28.98 -15.65
CA VAL A 181 -6.41 29.42 -16.52
C VAL A 181 -6.43 28.71 -17.87
N LEU A 182 -6.79 27.42 -17.87
CA LEU A 182 -6.98 26.66 -19.10
C LEU A 182 -8.19 27.16 -19.89
N LEU A 183 -9.31 27.46 -19.22
CA LEU A 183 -10.50 28.01 -19.87
C LEU A 183 -10.18 29.33 -20.57
N ASP A 184 -9.58 30.29 -19.86
CA ASP A 184 -9.22 31.60 -20.42
C ASP A 184 -8.33 31.46 -21.67
N ARG A 185 -7.39 30.50 -21.64
CA ARG A 185 -6.50 30.21 -22.78
C ARG A 185 -7.23 29.63 -23.98
N LEU A 186 -8.16 28.71 -23.75
CA LEU A 186 -8.97 28.11 -24.80
C LEU A 186 -9.95 29.14 -25.39
N ASP A 187 -10.52 30.00 -24.55
CA ASP A 187 -11.36 31.13 -24.96
C ASP A 187 -10.59 32.11 -25.84
N ASP A 188 -9.38 32.52 -25.44
CA ASP A 188 -8.52 33.38 -26.26
C ASP A 188 -8.24 32.78 -27.64
N ALA A 189 -7.99 31.47 -27.71
CA ALA A 189 -7.74 30.76 -28.96
C ALA A 189 -9.01 30.69 -29.84
N ARG A 190 -10.17 30.41 -29.23
CA ARG A 190 -11.46 30.31 -29.94
C ARG A 190 -12.01 31.66 -30.36
N PHE A 191 -11.88 32.68 -29.54
CA PHE A 191 -12.33 34.03 -29.86
C PHE A 191 -11.57 34.56 -31.09
N LYS A 192 -10.25 34.36 -31.15
CA LYS A 192 -9.43 34.69 -32.33
C LYS A 192 -9.86 33.96 -33.60
N ALA A 193 -10.39 32.74 -33.47
CA ALA A 193 -10.75 31.89 -34.61
C ALA A 193 -12.19 32.07 -35.08
N HIS A 194 -13.15 32.21 -34.16
CA HIS A 194 -14.60 32.09 -34.43
C HIS A 194 -15.45 33.17 -33.75
N GLY A 195 -14.87 34.05 -32.93
CA GLY A 195 -15.60 35.11 -32.23
C GLY A 195 -16.68 34.61 -31.26
N ARG A 196 -16.52 33.40 -30.70
CA ARG A 196 -17.44 32.82 -29.70
C ARG A 196 -16.67 32.32 -28.49
N GLU A 197 -17.20 32.63 -27.32
CA GLU A 197 -16.73 32.12 -26.02
C GLU A 197 -17.22 30.68 -25.78
N ILE A 198 -16.49 29.96 -24.94
CA ILE A 198 -16.81 28.63 -24.45
C ILE A 198 -17.83 28.73 -23.34
N GLU A 199 -18.88 27.92 -23.44
CA GLU A 199 -19.82 27.76 -22.34
C GLU A 199 -19.15 27.06 -21.15
N ARG A 200 -19.10 27.74 -20.01
CA ARG A 200 -18.41 27.28 -18.79
C ARG A 200 -18.90 25.92 -18.29
N GLU A 201 -20.21 25.70 -18.33
CA GLU A 201 -20.81 24.43 -17.88
C GLU A 201 -20.31 23.25 -18.72
N THR A 202 -20.41 23.36 -20.05
CA THR A 202 -19.88 22.37 -21.00
C THR A 202 -18.37 22.17 -20.82
N TYR A 203 -17.60 23.23 -20.53
CA TYR A 203 -16.16 23.10 -20.26
C TYR A 203 -15.86 22.26 -19.02
N TYR A 204 -16.48 22.57 -17.88
CA TYR A 204 -16.24 21.86 -16.63
C TYR A 204 -16.71 20.40 -16.69
N GLU A 205 -17.81 20.15 -17.40
CA GLU A 205 -18.27 18.79 -17.70
C GLU A 205 -17.21 17.99 -18.47
N LEU A 206 -16.73 18.52 -19.60
CA LEU A 206 -15.74 17.83 -20.44
C LEU A 206 -14.37 17.69 -19.75
N LEU A 207 -13.99 18.65 -18.91
CA LEU A 207 -12.78 18.55 -18.11
C LEU A 207 -12.89 17.42 -17.07
N GLY A 208 -14.06 17.25 -16.46
CA GLY A 208 -14.38 16.12 -15.60
C GLY A 208 -14.41 14.78 -16.35
N GLU A 209 -15.00 14.74 -17.55
CA GLU A 209 -14.95 13.56 -18.42
C GLU A 209 -13.51 13.16 -18.74
N ARG A 210 -12.64 14.14 -19.03
CA ARG A 210 -11.22 13.86 -19.28
C ARG A 210 -10.52 13.28 -18.06
N ALA A 211 -10.77 13.83 -16.87
CA ALA A 211 -10.23 13.28 -15.62
C ALA A 211 -10.67 11.82 -15.41
N ARG A 212 -11.95 11.52 -15.69
CA ARG A 212 -12.52 10.17 -15.62
C ARG A 212 -11.88 9.21 -16.62
N GLU A 213 -11.69 9.62 -17.88
CA GLU A 213 -10.98 8.80 -18.89
C GLU A 213 -9.58 8.41 -18.43
N ILE A 214 -8.82 9.38 -17.88
CA ILE A 214 -7.47 9.15 -17.40
C ILE A 214 -7.47 8.22 -16.18
N GLY A 215 -8.41 8.41 -15.25
CA GLY A 215 -8.59 7.53 -14.09
C GLY A 215 -8.86 6.08 -14.51
N LEU A 216 -9.77 5.88 -15.48
CA LEU A 216 -10.08 4.56 -16.04
C LEU A 216 -8.87 3.89 -16.70
N LEU A 217 -8.02 4.66 -17.39
CA LEU A 217 -6.81 4.16 -18.03
C LEU A 217 -5.74 3.77 -17.01
N ALA A 218 -5.52 4.60 -15.99
CA ALA A 218 -4.46 4.39 -15.00
C ALA A 218 -4.80 3.33 -13.95
N ALA A 219 -6.08 3.17 -13.59
CA ALA A 219 -6.54 2.22 -12.58
C ALA A 219 -6.04 0.77 -12.75
N PRO A 220 -6.22 0.11 -13.92
CA PRO A 220 -5.73 -1.26 -14.11
C PRO A 220 -4.20 -1.36 -14.04
N LEU A 221 -3.47 -0.33 -14.45
CA LEU A 221 -2.01 -0.30 -14.39
C LEU A 221 -1.53 -0.22 -12.95
N PHE A 222 -2.17 0.59 -12.12
CA PHE A 222 -1.87 0.63 -10.69
C PHE A 222 -2.25 -0.67 -9.98
N ALA A 223 -3.39 -1.27 -10.33
CA ALA A 223 -3.85 -2.53 -9.76
C ALA A 223 -2.97 -3.74 -10.13
N ALA A 224 -2.24 -3.69 -11.25
CA ALA A 224 -1.55 -4.83 -11.85
C ALA A 224 -0.50 -5.49 -10.93
N SER A 225 0.23 -4.72 -10.12
CA SER A 225 1.38 -5.24 -9.36
C SER A 225 1.49 -4.65 -7.96
N VAL A 226 2.23 -5.34 -7.08
CA VAL A 226 2.52 -4.84 -5.72
C VAL A 226 3.28 -3.52 -5.76
N THR A 227 4.24 -3.38 -6.69
CA THR A 227 5.09 -2.19 -6.80
C THR A 227 4.32 -0.97 -7.27
N THR A 228 3.44 -1.12 -8.27
CA THR A 228 2.58 -0.03 -8.74
C THR A 228 1.55 0.37 -7.67
N ARG A 229 0.96 -0.58 -6.93
CA ARG A 229 0.09 -0.26 -5.78
C ARG A 229 0.81 0.49 -4.67
N ALA A 230 2.06 0.09 -4.37
CA ALA A 230 2.89 0.77 -3.39
C ALA A 230 3.25 2.20 -3.85
N ALA A 231 3.53 2.40 -5.13
CA ALA A 231 3.78 3.72 -5.69
C ALA A 231 2.53 4.62 -5.63
N LEU A 232 1.34 4.08 -5.96
CA LEU A 232 0.07 4.80 -5.77
C LEU A 232 -0.16 5.17 -4.30
N THR A 233 0.10 4.24 -3.39
CA THR A 233 0.03 4.47 -1.95
C THR A 233 0.95 5.62 -1.53
N GLN A 234 2.18 5.65 -2.03
CA GLN A 234 3.18 6.65 -1.67
C GLN A 234 2.81 8.04 -2.21
N VAL A 235 2.44 8.14 -3.48
CA VAL A 235 2.08 9.44 -4.08
C VAL A 235 0.85 10.06 -3.40
N LEU A 236 -0.10 9.24 -2.94
CA LEU A 236 -1.27 9.71 -2.17
C LEU A 236 -0.92 10.18 -0.76
N LYS A 237 0.17 9.67 -0.15
CA LYS A 237 0.65 10.15 1.17
C LYS A 237 1.39 11.48 1.07
N GLU A 238 2.19 11.62 0.02
CA GLU A 238 3.05 12.80 -0.18
C GLU A 238 2.26 14.02 -0.62
N GLN A 239 1.10 13.81 -1.26
CA GLN A 239 0.30 14.89 -1.79
C GLN A 239 -0.91 15.17 -0.89
N PRO A 240 -1.17 16.44 -0.53
CA PRO A 240 -2.37 16.76 0.24
C PRO A 240 -3.62 16.41 -0.57
N PRO A 241 -4.73 16.03 0.10
CA PRO A 241 -6.01 15.86 -0.57
C PRO A 241 -6.45 17.19 -1.17
N ALA A 242 -6.59 17.25 -2.49
CA ALA A 242 -7.26 18.36 -3.15
C ALA A 242 -8.76 18.24 -2.90
N VAL A 243 -9.40 19.32 -2.45
CA VAL A 243 -10.85 19.34 -2.17
C VAL A 243 -11.67 19.51 -3.46
N SER A 244 -11.08 20.12 -4.49
CA SER A 244 -11.74 20.41 -5.76
C SER A 244 -10.75 20.55 -6.91
N GLY A 245 -11.26 20.63 -8.13
CA GLY A 245 -10.49 20.81 -9.35
C GLY A 245 -10.10 19.49 -10.03
N PHE A 246 -9.43 19.60 -11.18
CA PHE A 246 -9.11 18.46 -12.04
C PHE A 246 -8.34 17.34 -11.32
N GLY A 247 -7.34 17.71 -10.51
CA GLY A 247 -6.55 16.75 -9.74
C GLY A 247 -7.34 15.99 -8.69
N ALA A 248 -8.37 16.61 -8.09
CA ALA A 248 -9.27 15.94 -7.15
C ALA A 248 -10.18 14.95 -7.90
N THR A 249 -10.85 15.41 -8.96
CA THR A 249 -11.74 14.57 -9.79
C THR A 249 -10.99 13.37 -10.38
N LEU A 250 -9.76 13.58 -10.88
CA LEU A 250 -8.96 12.49 -11.43
C LEU A 250 -8.62 11.44 -10.36
N ARG A 251 -8.26 11.86 -9.15
CA ARG A 251 -7.96 10.94 -8.04
C ARG A 251 -9.19 10.14 -7.63
N ASP A 252 -10.34 10.80 -7.51
CA ASP A 252 -11.60 10.14 -7.15
C ASP A 252 -11.97 9.07 -8.19
N GLU A 253 -11.91 9.43 -9.48
CA GLU A 253 -12.22 8.51 -10.57
C GLU A 253 -11.19 7.37 -10.70
N LEU A 254 -9.91 7.67 -10.50
CA LEU A 254 -8.84 6.67 -10.44
C LEU A 254 -9.09 5.66 -9.32
N LEU A 255 -9.38 6.13 -8.11
CA LEU A 255 -9.54 5.25 -6.95
C LEU A 255 -10.85 4.47 -6.99
N ARG A 256 -11.92 5.07 -7.52
CA ARG A 256 -13.18 4.36 -7.81
C ARG A 256 -12.92 3.21 -8.78
N SER A 257 -12.31 3.50 -9.93
CA SER A 257 -12.02 2.46 -10.93
C SER A 257 -11.00 1.44 -10.42
N TYR A 258 -9.99 1.86 -9.66
CA TYR A 258 -9.04 0.96 -9.01
C TYR A 258 -9.77 -0.01 -8.05
N GLY A 259 -10.73 0.49 -7.29
CA GLY A 259 -11.61 -0.33 -6.44
C GLY A 259 -12.32 -1.42 -7.24
N ASP A 260 -12.87 -1.08 -8.40
CA ASP A 260 -13.51 -2.04 -9.31
C ASP A 260 -12.51 -3.10 -9.81
N GLN A 261 -11.27 -2.69 -10.14
CA GLN A 261 -10.22 -3.61 -10.62
C GLN A 261 -9.79 -4.63 -9.56
N ILE A 262 -9.76 -4.25 -8.29
CA ILE A 262 -9.33 -5.14 -7.20
C ILE A 262 -10.47 -5.96 -6.58
N ALA A 263 -11.74 -5.66 -6.89
CA ALA A 263 -12.91 -6.20 -6.20
C ALA A 263 -12.91 -7.74 -6.12
N ALA A 264 -12.76 -8.44 -7.25
CA ALA A 264 -12.79 -9.91 -7.28
C ALA A 264 -11.63 -10.55 -6.47
N VAL A 265 -10.45 -9.94 -6.52
CA VAL A 265 -9.27 -10.41 -5.78
C VAL A 265 -9.43 -10.13 -4.27
N LEU A 266 -10.02 -8.99 -3.94
CA LEU A 266 -10.33 -8.59 -2.58
C LEU A 266 -11.36 -9.53 -1.94
N ASP A 267 -12.43 -9.87 -2.66
CA ASP A 267 -13.45 -10.82 -2.22
C ASP A 267 -12.84 -12.19 -1.94
N GLY A 268 -11.95 -12.67 -2.83
CA GLY A 268 -11.21 -13.91 -2.62
C GLY A 268 -10.29 -13.87 -1.38
N ALA A 269 -9.62 -12.75 -1.14
CA ALA A 269 -8.81 -12.55 0.06
C ALA A 269 -9.68 -12.50 1.33
N GLN A 270 -10.83 -11.82 1.29
CA GLN A 270 -11.78 -11.76 2.39
C GLN A 270 -12.39 -13.13 2.69
N GLY A 271 -12.76 -13.91 1.67
CA GLY A 271 -13.22 -15.28 1.83
C GLY A 271 -12.18 -16.17 2.52
N ARG A 272 -10.90 -16.04 2.15
CA ARG A 272 -9.79 -16.75 2.80
C ARG A 272 -9.57 -16.32 4.25
N ILE A 273 -9.68 -15.02 4.54
CA ILE A 273 -9.64 -14.50 5.92
C ILE A 273 -10.75 -15.15 6.74
N THR A 274 -12.00 -15.08 6.29
CA THR A 274 -13.16 -15.66 6.98
C THR A 274 -13.01 -17.16 7.21
N ALA A 275 -12.57 -17.91 6.21
CA ALA A 275 -12.34 -19.35 6.34
C ALA A 275 -11.22 -19.67 7.35
N THR A 276 -10.12 -18.91 7.32
CA THR A 276 -9.00 -19.08 8.27
C THR A 276 -9.41 -18.72 9.69
N LEU A 277 -10.20 -17.66 9.88
CA LEU A 277 -10.78 -17.30 11.18
C LEU A 277 -11.63 -18.43 11.75
N ALA A 278 -12.49 -19.06 10.92
CA ALA A 278 -13.30 -20.19 11.35
C ALA A 278 -12.44 -21.42 11.72
N ALA A 279 -11.40 -21.71 10.93
CA ALA A 279 -10.46 -22.78 11.22
C ALA A 279 -9.70 -22.56 12.54
N MET A 280 -9.23 -21.34 12.81
CA MET A 280 -8.57 -20.99 14.08
C MET A 280 -9.51 -21.12 15.28
N ARG A 281 -10.80 -20.77 15.14
CA ARG A 281 -11.77 -21.00 16.22
C ARG A 281 -11.99 -22.48 16.50
N ALA A 282 -11.96 -23.33 15.47
CA ALA A 282 -12.10 -24.77 15.63
C ALA A 282 -10.81 -25.43 16.16
N GLN A 283 -9.64 -24.92 15.78
CA GLN A 283 -8.33 -25.48 16.11
C GLN A 283 -7.36 -24.35 16.54
N PRO A 284 -7.52 -23.80 17.77
CA PRO A 284 -6.80 -22.60 18.21
C PRO A 284 -5.28 -22.78 18.22
N GLU A 285 -4.80 -23.97 18.60
CA GLU A 285 -3.36 -24.25 18.80
C GLU A 285 -2.54 -24.36 17.50
N GLN A 286 -3.17 -24.29 16.33
CA GLN A 286 -2.48 -24.50 15.06
C GLN A 286 -1.86 -23.22 14.49
N GLU A 287 -0.55 -23.08 14.69
CA GLU A 287 0.28 -21.98 14.17
C GLU A 287 0.20 -21.77 12.65
N VAL A 288 -0.05 -22.84 11.87
CA VAL A 288 -0.18 -22.76 10.40
C VAL A 288 -1.32 -21.82 9.99
N HIS A 289 -2.43 -21.85 10.73
CA HIS A 289 -3.57 -20.98 10.47
C HIS A 289 -3.26 -19.52 10.82
N ALA A 290 -2.51 -19.27 11.90
CA ALA A 290 -2.05 -17.93 12.25
C ALA A 290 -1.14 -17.35 11.16
N GLY A 291 -0.18 -18.14 10.66
CA GLY A 291 0.68 -17.73 9.54
C GLY A 291 -0.11 -17.38 8.28
N THR A 292 -1.09 -18.21 7.92
CA THR A 292 -1.97 -18.00 6.76
C THR A 292 -2.83 -16.74 6.91
N LEU A 293 -3.36 -16.49 8.11
CA LEU A 293 -4.15 -15.29 8.39
C LEU A 293 -3.30 -14.03 8.27
N LEU A 294 -2.08 -14.03 8.82
CA LEU A 294 -1.14 -12.91 8.75
C LEU A 294 -0.80 -12.55 7.30
N SER A 295 -0.41 -13.53 6.47
CA SER A 295 -0.07 -13.28 5.07
C SER A 295 -1.27 -12.81 4.25
N THR A 296 -2.46 -13.35 4.54
CA THR A 296 -3.68 -12.96 3.83
C THR A 296 -4.14 -11.55 4.24
N LEU A 297 -4.00 -11.18 5.51
CA LEU A 297 -4.28 -9.82 6.00
C LEU A 297 -3.33 -8.80 5.38
N ASP A 298 -2.03 -9.08 5.33
CA ASP A 298 -1.05 -8.18 4.70
C ASP A 298 -1.34 -8.00 3.20
N TYR A 299 -1.62 -9.10 2.49
CA TYR A 299 -2.04 -9.05 1.10
C TYR A 299 -3.31 -8.23 0.89
N TRP A 300 -4.35 -8.48 1.68
CA TRP A 300 -5.61 -7.74 1.65
C TRP A 300 -5.39 -6.24 1.93
N SER A 301 -4.58 -5.91 2.95
CA SER A 301 -4.23 -4.52 3.28
C SER A 301 -3.48 -3.85 2.15
N SER A 302 -2.54 -4.54 1.49
CA SER A 302 -1.77 -4.01 0.37
C SER A 302 -2.67 -3.59 -0.81
N LEU A 303 -3.78 -4.30 -1.04
CA LEU A 303 -4.77 -3.97 -2.07
C LEU A 303 -5.58 -2.73 -1.68
N ARG A 304 -6.03 -2.64 -0.42
CA ARG A 304 -6.89 -1.55 0.06
C ARG A 304 -6.16 -0.26 0.41
N ARG A 305 -4.85 -0.32 0.67
CA ARG A 305 -4.08 0.81 1.20
C ARG A 305 -4.25 2.13 0.44
N PRO A 306 -4.26 2.17 -0.91
CA PRO A 306 -4.53 3.41 -1.64
C PRO A 306 -5.89 4.05 -1.29
N ILE A 307 -6.94 3.22 -1.17
CA ILE A 307 -8.29 3.68 -0.83
C ILE A 307 -8.34 4.15 0.63
N GLN A 308 -7.77 3.39 1.56
CA GLN A 308 -7.74 3.76 2.99
C GLN A 308 -7.09 5.13 3.22
N ILE A 309 -5.97 5.42 2.53
CA ILE A 309 -5.28 6.71 2.66
C ILE A 309 -6.13 7.85 2.11
N HIS A 310 -6.79 7.63 0.98
CA HIS A 310 -7.66 8.62 0.38
C HIS A 310 -8.87 8.94 1.26
N GLU A 311 -9.55 7.91 1.80
CA GLU A 311 -10.66 8.09 2.73
C GLU A 311 -10.21 8.78 4.03
N ALA A 312 -9.07 8.37 4.59
CA ALA A 312 -8.52 8.97 5.80
C ALA A 312 -8.18 10.44 5.61
N ALA A 313 -7.69 10.83 4.43
CA ALA A 313 -7.42 12.22 4.09
C ALA A 313 -8.70 13.09 4.07
N ARG A 314 -9.87 12.46 3.95
CA ARG A 314 -11.21 13.09 4.04
C ARG A 314 -11.84 12.95 5.43
N GLY A 315 -11.12 12.36 6.40
CA GLY A 315 -11.63 12.05 7.73
C GLY A 315 -12.65 10.92 7.76
N LEU A 316 -12.67 10.06 6.74
CA LEU A 316 -13.58 8.93 6.61
C LEU A 316 -12.85 7.60 6.87
N ASP A 317 -13.59 6.62 7.36
CA ASP A 317 -13.12 5.24 7.52
C ASP A 317 -13.47 4.43 6.26
N ASP A 318 -12.59 3.50 5.88
CA ASP A 318 -12.93 2.50 4.86
C ASP A 318 -14.05 1.56 5.40
N PRO A 319 -15.22 1.49 4.74
CA PRO A 319 -16.33 0.64 5.17
C PRO A 319 -16.00 -0.85 5.06
N ALA A 320 -15.28 -1.30 4.02
CA ALA A 320 -14.92 -2.72 3.83
C ALA A 320 -13.96 -3.22 4.92
N SER A 321 -13.24 -2.30 5.54
CA SER A 321 -12.34 -2.55 6.65
C SER A 321 -13.13 -2.84 7.98
N ALA A 322 -14.44 -2.48 8.04
CA ALA A 322 -15.52 -2.98 8.91
C ALA A 322 -15.29 -4.31 9.60
N ASP A 323 -15.78 -5.30 8.89
CA ASP A 323 -16.09 -6.60 9.44
C ASP A 323 -14.81 -7.35 9.74
N ILE A 324 -13.81 -7.26 8.86
CA ILE A 324 -12.51 -7.92 9.03
C ILE A 324 -11.87 -7.48 10.35
N PHE A 325 -11.90 -6.18 10.65
CA PHE A 325 -11.35 -5.68 11.90
C PHE A 325 -12.03 -6.30 13.12
N THR A 326 -13.37 -6.25 13.15
CA THR A 326 -14.16 -6.77 14.27
C THR A 326 -13.89 -8.25 14.50
N HIS A 327 -13.96 -9.07 13.44
CA HIS A 327 -13.79 -10.51 13.57
C HIS A 327 -12.36 -10.92 13.96
N VAL A 328 -11.33 -10.25 13.43
CA VAL A 328 -9.93 -10.53 13.81
C VAL A 328 -9.68 -10.07 15.25
N ARG A 329 -10.21 -8.92 15.66
CA ARG A 329 -10.12 -8.43 17.04
C ARG A 329 -10.79 -9.38 18.03
N GLU A 330 -11.98 -9.88 17.72
CA GLU A 330 -12.66 -10.90 18.52
C GLU A 330 -11.81 -12.17 18.63
N LEU A 331 -11.21 -12.63 17.54
CA LEU A 331 -10.33 -13.80 17.56
C LEU A 331 -9.11 -13.59 18.48
N ILE A 332 -8.50 -12.40 18.43
CA ILE A 332 -7.38 -12.02 19.31
C ILE A 332 -7.80 -12.12 20.78
N LEU A 333 -8.98 -11.59 21.13
CA LEU A 333 -9.51 -11.65 22.49
C LEU A 333 -9.83 -13.08 22.93
N GLN A 334 -10.41 -13.91 22.05
CA GLN A 334 -10.65 -15.33 22.32
C GLN A 334 -9.33 -16.09 22.57
N HIS A 335 -8.32 -15.87 21.71
CA HIS A 335 -7.01 -16.50 21.86
C HIS A 335 -6.31 -16.06 23.14
N SER A 336 -6.37 -14.78 23.52
CA SER A 336 -5.75 -14.29 24.76
C SER A 336 -6.48 -14.75 26.01
N ASN A 337 -7.82 -14.68 26.02
CA ASN A 337 -8.61 -14.86 27.24
C ASN A 337 -9.01 -16.33 27.47
N GLU A 338 -9.44 -17.02 26.41
CA GLU A 338 -10.00 -18.36 26.51
C GLU A 338 -8.92 -19.43 26.32
N HIS A 339 -8.05 -19.25 25.32
CA HIS A 339 -7.05 -20.26 24.95
C HIS A 339 -5.65 -20.01 25.53
N ARG A 340 -5.40 -18.84 26.14
CA ARG A 340 -4.09 -18.46 26.70
C ARG A 340 -2.95 -18.50 25.66
N GLN A 341 -3.28 -18.25 24.39
CA GLN A 341 -2.35 -18.25 23.25
C GLN A 341 -1.86 -16.85 22.93
N TYR A 342 -1.12 -16.28 23.86
CA TYR A 342 -0.80 -14.86 23.81
C TYR A 342 0.19 -14.48 22.69
N GLU A 343 1.07 -15.39 22.27
CA GLU A 343 2.00 -15.16 21.16
C GLU A 343 1.27 -15.00 19.83
N ILE A 344 0.31 -15.89 19.56
CA ILE A 344 -0.56 -15.80 18.39
C ILE A 344 -1.40 -14.53 18.46
N ALA A 345 -2.02 -14.25 19.61
CA ALA A 345 -2.81 -13.05 19.83
C ALA A 345 -1.98 -11.76 19.60
N LEU A 346 -0.74 -11.71 20.08
CA LEU A 346 0.16 -10.57 19.90
C LEU A 346 0.57 -10.37 18.44
N ARG A 347 0.94 -11.44 17.73
CA ARG A 347 1.27 -11.38 16.30
C ARG A 347 0.09 -10.87 15.48
N LEU A 348 -1.10 -11.41 15.75
CA LEU A 348 -2.33 -10.97 15.10
C LEU A 348 -2.67 -9.51 15.42
N ALA A 349 -2.50 -9.07 16.67
CA ALA A 349 -2.73 -7.69 17.07
C ALA A 349 -1.76 -6.70 16.40
N LYS A 350 -0.46 -7.05 16.32
CA LYS A 350 0.55 -6.25 15.59
C LYS A 350 0.20 -6.15 14.10
N ALA A 351 -0.21 -7.25 13.47
CA ALA A 351 -0.65 -7.25 12.08
C ALA A 351 -1.94 -6.44 11.86
N LEU A 352 -2.89 -6.54 12.79
CA LEU A 352 -4.12 -5.76 12.76
C LEU A 352 -3.82 -4.27 12.85
N ARG A 353 -2.90 -3.84 13.72
CA ARG A 353 -2.44 -2.44 13.77
C ARG A 353 -1.85 -1.98 12.43
N ALA A 354 -1.00 -2.80 11.81
CA ALA A 354 -0.39 -2.45 10.52
C ALA A 354 -1.45 -2.35 9.40
N CYS A 355 -2.42 -3.28 9.35
CA CYS A 355 -3.43 -3.33 8.30
C CYS A 355 -4.42 -2.16 8.34
N PHE A 356 -4.67 -1.60 9.53
CA PHE A 356 -5.67 -0.58 9.78
C PHE A 356 -5.05 0.76 10.24
N ALA A 357 -3.75 0.97 10.02
CA ALA A 357 -3.03 2.19 10.40
C ALA A 357 -3.61 3.48 9.79
N HIS A 358 -4.31 3.35 8.66
CA HIS A 358 -4.94 4.45 7.92
C HIS A 358 -6.47 4.44 8.06
N VAL A 359 -7.02 3.83 9.10
CA VAL A 359 -8.45 3.83 9.39
C VAL A 359 -8.66 4.50 10.76
N PRO A 360 -8.93 5.82 10.80
CA PRO A 360 -8.87 6.63 12.02
C PRO A 360 -9.54 6.03 13.26
N ILE A 361 -10.81 5.61 13.15
CA ILE A 361 -11.58 5.12 14.31
C ILE A 361 -10.99 3.81 14.82
N ARG A 362 -10.64 2.90 13.91
CA ARG A 362 -10.11 1.57 14.25
C ARG A 362 -8.69 1.64 14.79
N ARG A 363 -7.88 2.58 14.29
CA ARG A 363 -6.55 2.85 14.82
C ARG A 363 -6.63 3.28 16.29
N ALA A 364 -7.49 4.24 16.62
CA ALA A 364 -7.69 4.70 17.99
C ALA A 364 -8.15 3.57 18.92
N ALA A 365 -9.05 2.70 18.44
CA ALA A 365 -9.49 1.52 19.20
C ALA A 365 -8.32 0.55 19.50
N LEU A 366 -7.46 0.27 18.52
CA LEU A 366 -6.28 -0.59 18.72
C LEU A 366 -5.22 0.05 19.62
N GLU A 367 -4.96 1.34 19.47
CA GLU A 367 -3.98 2.07 20.30
C GLU A 367 -4.32 1.98 21.79
N ARG A 368 -5.62 1.93 22.13
CA ARG A 368 -6.09 1.73 23.51
C ARG A 368 -5.93 0.29 24.01
N GLU A 369 -6.04 -0.71 23.14
CA GLU A 369 -6.15 -2.12 23.53
C GLU A 369 -4.84 -2.90 23.43
N LEU A 370 -3.96 -2.48 22.52
CA LEU A 370 -2.71 -3.17 22.24
C LEU A 370 -1.78 -3.25 23.47
N PRO A 371 -1.61 -2.21 24.32
CA PRO A 371 -0.73 -2.31 25.49
C PRO A 371 -1.15 -3.40 26.46
N THR A 372 -2.46 -3.59 26.68
CA THR A 372 -3.00 -4.65 27.54
C THR A 372 -2.70 -6.03 26.98
N LEU A 373 -2.86 -6.22 25.66
CA LEU A 373 -2.57 -7.49 24.99
C LEU A 373 -1.06 -7.81 25.01
N VAL A 374 -0.21 -6.82 24.75
CA VAL A 374 1.25 -6.95 24.85
C VAL A 374 1.64 -7.34 26.27
N SER A 375 1.13 -6.62 27.29
CA SER A 375 1.38 -6.95 28.69
C SER A 375 0.98 -8.37 29.06
N ASN A 376 -0.21 -8.82 28.64
CA ASN A 376 -0.67 -10.18 28.93
C ASN A 376 0.24 -11.24 28.29
N ALA A 377 0.71 -11.01 27.05
CA ALA A 377 1.62 -11.92 26.37
C ALA A 377 3.00 -11.97 27.04
N THR A 378 3.56 -10.81 27.33
CA THR A 378 4.88 -10.68 27.97
C THR A 378 4.88 -11.25 29.38
N CYS A 379 3.85 -10.97 30.19
CA CYS A 379 3.68 -11.57 31.52
C CYS A 379 3.69 -13.10 31.45
N ARG A 380 2.94 -13.67 30.52
CA ARG A 380 2.82 -15.13 30.38
C ARG A 380 4.11 -15.78 29.92
N ARG A 381 4.84 -15.14 29.02
CA ARG A 381 6.17 -15.60 28.62
C ARG A 381 7.16 -15.49 29.78
N ALA A 382 7.10 -14.41 30.56
CA ALA A 382 7.91 -14.24 31.76
C ALA A 382 7.60 -15.34 32.80
N GLU A 383 6.33 -15.68 33.03
CA GLU A 383 5.93 -16.79 33.90
C GLU A 383 6.50 -18.15 33.44
N GLN A 384 6.42 -18.45 32.13
CA GLN A 384 6.95 -19.69 31.58
C GLN A 384 8.47 -19.77 31.70
N LEU A 385 9.18 -18.68 31.39
CA LEU A 385 10.63 -18.61 31.55
C LEU A 385 11.02 -18.70 33.03
N HIS A 386 10.27 -18.06 33.91
CA HIS A 386 10.48 -18.11 35.35
C HIS A 386 10.35 -19.55 35.86
N PHE A 387 9.28 -20.26 35.50
CA PHE A 387 9.09 -21.67 35.86
C PHE A 387 10.22 -22.57 35.33
N ARG A 388 10.63 -22.39 34.07
CA ARG A 388 11.74 -23.15 33.47
C ARG A 388 13.07 -22.87 34.18
N ALA A 389 13.34 -21.61 34.53
CA ALA A 389 14.53 -21.19 35.25
C ALA A 389 14.55 -21.77 36.67
N LEU A 390 13.44 -21.71 37.40
CA LEU A 390 13.32 -22.34 38.73
C LEU A 390 13.55 -23.85 38.67
N ALA A 391 12.99 -24.54 37.67
CA ALA A 391 13.17 -25.97 37.50
C ALA A 391 14.63 -26.37 37.17
N ASN A 392 15.45 -25.44 36.66
CA ASN A 392 16.83 -25.68 36.24
C ASN A 392 17.77 -24.57 36.71
N LEU A 393 17.68 -24.22 37.99
CA LEU A 393 18.30 -23.01 38.53
C LEU A 393 19.83 -22.98 38.37
N GLU A 394 20.50 -24.14 38.43
CA GLU A 394 21.96 -24.25 38.19
C GLU A 394 22.35 -23.96 36.73
N THR A 395 21.50 -24.35 35.78
CA THR A 395 21.72 -24.06 34.36
C THR A 395 21.53 -22.58 34.09
N PHE A 396 20.47 -22.00 34.65
CA PHE A 396 20.24 -20.56 34.59
C PHE A 396 21.40 -19.76 35.22
N ALA A 397 21.92 -20.19 36.38
CA ALA A 397 23.08 -19.58 37.01
C ALA A 397 24.30 -19.56 36.09
N ARG A 398 24.62 -20.70 35.45
CA ARG A 398 25.73 -20.80 34.49
C ARG A 398 25.52 -19.96 33.24
N GLU A 399 24.29 -19.87 32.74
CA GLU A 399 23.95 -18.99 31.60
C GLU A 399 24.23 -17.53 31.95
N VAL A 400 23.77 -17.08 33.12
CA VAL A 400 24.00 -15.71 33.62
C VAL A 400 25.49 -15.45 33.86
N GLU A 401 26.25 -16.39 34.44
CA GLU A 401 27.68 -16.18 34.69
C GLU A 401 28.53 -16.13 33.42
N ARG A 402 28.10 -16.82 32.35
CA ARG A 402 28.83 -16.84 31.07
C ARG A 402 28.72 -15.54 30.28
N GLY A 403 27.65 -14.76 30.47
CA GLY A 403 27.38 -13.60 29.61
C GLY A 403 26.44 -12.54 30.17
N CYS A 404 26.21 -12.53 31.49
CA CYS A 404 25.08 -11.84 32.11
C CYS A 404 23.75 -12.30 31.48
N LEU A 405 22.70 -11.46 31.56
CA LEU A 405 21.42 -11.76 30.93
C LEU A 405 21.45 -11.55 29.40
N GLU A 406 22.13 -10.51 28.91
CA GLU A 406 22.12 -10.14 27.47
C GLU A 406 22.94 -11.06 26.57
N ARG A 407 24.07 -11.58 27.06
CA ARG A 407 24.94 -12.48 26.27
C ARG A 407 24.83 -13.93 26.73
N GLY A 408 23.99 -14.20 27.73
CA GLY A 408 23.62 -15.54 28.14
C GLY A 408 22.73 -16.17 27.06
N GLY A 409 23.09 -17.36 26.57
CA GLY A 409 22.17 -18.16 25.75
C GLY A 409 21.02 -18.72 26.60
N GLY A 410 20.05 -19.39 25.96
CA GLY A 410 19.03 -20.15 26.67
C GLY A 410 17.98 -19.29 27.39
N THR A 411 17.72 -19.59 28.66
CA THR A 411 16.63 -18.97 29.42
C THR A 411 17.00 -17.56 29.89
N ALA A 412 18.27 -17.32 30.23
CA ALA A 412 18.78 -16.00 30.59
C ALA A 412 18.62 -14.98 29.44
N GLY A 413 19.07 -15.33 28.24
CA GLY A 413 18.91 -14.50 27.04
C GLY A 413 17.46 -14.27 26.65
N ALA A 414 16.61 -15.29 26.84
CA ALA A 414 15.17 -15.15 26.58
C ALA A 414 14.49 -14.14 27.52
N PHE A 415 14.94 -14.03 28.78
CA PHE A 415 14.47 -12.98 29.69
C PHE A 415 14.93 -11.59 29.25
N ALA A 416 16.20 -11.44 28.86
CA ALA A 416 16.70 -10.16 28.35
C ALA A 416 15.88 -9.68 27.14
N ALA A 417 15.57 -10.58 26.20
CA ALA A 417 14.75 -10.25 25.03
C ALA A 417 13.32 -9.79 25.37
N LEU A 418 12.75 -10.19 26.53
CA LEU A 418 11.43 -9.67 26.94
C LEU A 418 11.47 -8.21 27.38
N PHE A 419 12.63 -7.72 27.81
CA PHE A 419 12.79 -6.31 28.19
C PHE A 419 12.93 -5.38 26.98
N ASP A 420 13.23 -5.92 25.79
CA ASP A 420 13.20 -5.13 24.54
C ASP A 420 11.79 -4.60 24.24
N ASP A 421 10.75 -5.33 24.67
CA ASP A 421 9.33 -4.93 24.54
C ASP A 421 8.83 -4.11 25.75
N ALA A 422 9.68 -3.76 26.73
CA ALA A 422 9.26 -3.11 27.98
C ALA A 422 8.53 -1.76 27.76
N ASP A 423 8.86 -1.06 26.69
CA ASP A 423 8.24 0.21 26.34
C ASP A 423 6.78 0.09 25.90
N ASP A 424 6.39 -1.09 25.41
CA ASP A 424 5.02 -1.39 24.97
C ASP A 424 4.14 -1.95 26.11
N LEU A 425 4.73 -2.24 27.29
CA LEU A 425 4.01 -2.75 28.46
C LEU A 425 3.29 -1.64 29.23
N ASN A 426 2.08 -1.95 29.70
CA ASN A 426 1.41 -1.21 30.76
C ASN A 426 2.14 -1.36 32.12
N GLU A 427 1.74 -0.56 33.12
CA GLU A 427 2.41 -0.50 34.43
C GLU A 427 2.42 -1.88 35.14
N GLU A 428 1.30 -2.60 35.14
CA GLU A 428 1.19 -3.92 35.76
C GLU A 428 2.09 -4.97 35.07
N GLY A 429 2.11 -4.99 33.73
CA GLY A 429 2.92 -5.93 32.97
C GLY A 429 4.41 -5.74 33.17
N LEU A 430 4.85 -4.47 33.22
CA LEU A 430 6.24 -4.14 33.53
C LEU A 430 6.60 -4.58 34.95
N THR A 431 5.75 -4.30 35.94
CA THR A 431 5.97 -4.73 37.34
C THR A 431 6.13 -6.24 37.45
N ASN A 432 5.26 -7.02 36.81
CA ASN A 432 5.34 -8.48 36.83
C ASN A 432 6.62 -9.03 36.18
N LEU A 433 7.06 -8.44 35.06
CA LEU A 433 8.30 -8.81 34.40
C LEU A 433 9.53 -8.60 35.31
N PHE A 434 9.60 -7.45 35.99
CA PHE A 434 10.66 -7.17 36.96
C PHE A 434 10.62 -8.13 38.16
N LEU A 435 9.44 -8.39 38.71
CA LEU A 435 9.29 -9.29 39.86
C LEU A 435 9.74 -10.72 39.55
N ALA A 436 9.35 -11.25 38.39
CA ALA A 436 9.70 -12.60 37.96
C ALA A 436 11.23 -12.81 37.90
N LEU A 437 11.96 -11.83 37.36
CA LEU A 437 13.42 -11.93 37.25
C LEU A 437 14.13 -11.63 38.59
N ARG A 438 13.61 -10.69 39.37
CA ARG A 438 14.12 -10.39 40.72
C ARG A 438 14.01 -11.61 41.64
N GLU A 439 12.90 -12.34 41.60
CA GLU A 439 12.72 -13.56 42.39
C GLU A 439 13.78 -14.63 42.04
N LEU A 440 14.10 -14.82 40.76
CA LEU A 440 15.20 -15.71 40.36
C LEU A 440 16.54 -15.26 40.94
N GLY A 441 16.82 -13.96 40.92
CA GLY A 441 18.02 -13.39 41.56
C GLY A 441 18.10 -13.71 43.06
N VAL A 442 16.98 -13.61 43.78
CA VAL A 442 16.89 -13.95 45.20
C VAL A 442 17.08 -15.46 45.42
N LYS A 443 16.45 -16.31 44.60
CA LYS A 443 16.58 -17.78 44.67
C LYS A 443 18.01 -18.25 44.39
N LEU A 444 18.68 -17.64 43.41
CA LEU A 444 20.10 -17.90 43.13
C LEU A 444 20.99 -17.62 44.35
N HIS A 445 20.70 -16.54 45.09
CA HIS A 445 21.45 -16.21 46.31
C HIS A 445 21.17 -17.20 47.44
N ASN A 446 19.89 -17.48 47.69
CA ASN A 446 19.44 -18.18 48.89
C ASN A 446 19.49 -19.71 48.78
N GLU A 447 19.20 -20.26 47.61
CA GLU A 447 19.06 -21.72 47.44
C GLU A 447 20.28 -22.39 46.80
N LEU A 448 20.95 -21.71 45.86
CA LEU A 448 22.14 -22.25 45.18
C LEU A 448 23.46 -21.63 45.64
N GLU A 449 23.41 -20.64 46.53
CA GLU A 449 24.59 -19.84 46.93
C GLU A 449 25.38 -19.27 45.74
N ALA A 450 24.73 -19.13 44.58
CA ALA A 450 25.30 -18.65 43.34
C ALA A 450 25.39 -17.11 43.36
N ARG A 451 26.22 -16.57 44.27
CA ARG A 451 26.31 -15.13 44.56
C ARG A 451 26.73 -14.31 43.34
N ALA A 452 27.58 -14.87 42.47
CA ALA A 452 28.01 -14.20 41.25
C ALA A 452 26.84 -14.05 40.26
N ALA A 453 26.11 -15.14 39.97
CA ALA A 453 24.91 -15.10 39.15
C ALA A 453 23.82 -14.17 39.72
N SER A 454 23.53 -14.28 41.01
CA SER A 454 22.54 -13.43 41.69
C SER A 454 22.89 -11.94 41.56
N ARG A 455 24.14 -11.57 41.87
CA ARG A 455 24.63 -10.19 41.73
C ARG A 455 24.52 -9.70 40.29
N ALA A 456 24.84 -10.54 39.30
CA ALA A 456 24.75 -10.18 37.89
C ALA A 456 23.30 -9.88 37.46
N VAL A 457 22.31 -10.68 37.90
CA VAL A 457 20.88 -10.42 37.66
C VAL A 457 20.46 -9.09 38.29
N THR A 458 20.78 -8.85 39.57
CA THR A 458 20.39 -7.62 40.28
C THR A 458 21.03 -6.38 39.66
N MET A 459 22.31 -6.44 39.29
CA MET A 459 22.98 -5.33 38.61
C MET A 459 22.37 -5.01 37.25
N TRP A 460 22.01 -6.05 36.49
CA TRP A 460 21.37 -5.84 35.19
C TRP A 460 19.98 -5.21 35.33
N LEU A 461 19.16 -5.72 36.26
CA LEU A 461 17.85 -5.13 36.58
C LEU A 461 17.97 -3.67 37.04
N GLY A 462 19.00 -3.34 37.84
CA GLY A 462 19.26 -1.99 38.31
C GLY A 462 19.63 -0.98 37.21
N GLY A 463 20.03 -1.46 36.03
CA GLY A 463 20.25 -0.64 34.84
C GLY A 463 18.98 -0.35 34.02
N GLN A 464 17.87 -1.05 34.28
CA GLN A 464 16.64 -0.94 33.50
C GLN A 464 15.67 0.09 34.10
N PRO A 465 14.90 0.82 33.28
CA PRO A 465 13.90 1.78 33.76
C PRO A 465 12.74 1.06 34.46
N ALA A 466 12.73 1.08 35.79
CA ALA A 466 11.82 0.31 36.62
C ALA A 466 10.60 1.13 37.07
N PRO A 467 9.46 0.47 37.37
CA PRO A 467 8.39 1.08 38.16
C PRO A 467 8.92 1.60 39.51
N ALA A 468 8.38 2.72 40.00
CA ALA A 468 8.94 3.40 41.17
C ALA A 468 9.00 2.54 42.44
N ASP A 469 8.01 1.67 42.64
CA ASP A 469 7.93 0.73 43.76
C ASP A 469 8.95 -0.42 43.65
N ILE A 470 9.31 -0.81 42.42
CA ILE A 470 10.34 -1.80 42.14
C ILE A 470 11.73 -1.21 42.24
N ALA A 471 11.92 0.03 41.76
CA ALA A 471 13.21 0.73 41.80
C ALA A 471 13.76 0.80 43.23
N ALA A 472 12.92 1.21 44.20
CA ALA A 472 13.31 1.27 45.60
C ALA A 472 13.73 -0.09 46.18
N LYS A 473 13.09 -1.19 45.77
CA LYS A 473 13.45 -2.55 46.20
C LYS A 473 14.78 -2.99 45.57
N LEU A 474 15.00 -2.68 44.30
CA LEU A 474 16.26 -3.00 43.61
C LEU A 474 17.44 -2.22 44.20
N GLU A 475 17.24 -0.97 44.61
CA GLU A 475 18.26 -0.18 45.31
C GLU A 475 18.66 -0.84 46.64
N GLN A 476 17.70 -1.38 47.40
CA GLN A 476 17.97 -2.14 48.62
C GLN A 476 18.73 -3.44 48.32
N ASP A 477 18.33 -4.18 47.29
CA ASP A 477 19.02 -5.40 46.88
C ASP A 477 20.47 -5.12 46.45
N LEU A 478 20.71 -4.01 45.72
CA LEU A 478 22.05 -3.57 45.32
C LEU A 478 22.92 -3.19 46.53
N GLN A 479 22.35 -2.56 47.55
CA GLN A 479 23.05 -2.27 48.81
C GLN A 479 23.47 -3.53 49.54
N HIS A 480 22.69 -4.61 49.48
CA HIS A 480 23.10 -5.92 50.03
C HIS A 480 24.36 -6.48 49.35
N PHE A 481 24.62 -6.10 48.09
CA PHE A 481 25.87 -6.42 47.38
C PHE A 481 26.96 -5.35 47.54
N GLY A 482 26.77 -4.36 48.43
CA GLY A 482 27.72 -3.28 48.68
C GLY A 482 27.77 -2.22 47.55
N LEU A 483 26.72 -2.14 46.74
CA LEU A 483 26.61 -1.18 45.64
C LEU A 483 25.67 -0.03 46.01
N SER A 484 26.11 1.20 45.80
CA SER A 484 25.25 2.40 45.89
C SER A 484 24.99 2.89 44.48
N TRP A 485 23.81 2.53 43.95
CA TRP A 485 23.39 2.85 42.59
C TRP A 485 21.92 3.24 42.62
N THR A 486 21.60 4.41 42.09
CA THR A 486 20.23 4.88 41.86
C THR A 486 19.63 4.18 40.63
N VAL A 487 18.50 3.51 40.80
CA VAL A 487 17.82 2.78 39.72
C VAL A 487 16.97 3.77 38.92
N PRO A 488 17.06 3.80 37.58
CA PRO A 488 16.25 4.71 36.77
C PRO A 488 14.77 4.36 36.91
N VAL A 489 13.94 5.39 37.14
CA VAL A 489 12.48 5.23 37.30
C VAL A 489 11.79 5.54 35.97
N ARG A 490 10.89 4.65 35.53
CA ARG A 490 10.08 4.87 34.33
C ARG A 490 9.08 6.02 34.58
N PRO A 491 9.01 7.05 33.72
CA PRO A 491 8.01 8.10 33.86
C PRO A 491 6.61 7.52 33.68
N ARG A 492 5.67 7.90 34.56
CA ARG A 492 4.26 7.53 34.39
C ARG A 492 3.75 8.12 33.07
N ARG A 493 3.19 7.28 32.21
CA ARG A 493 2.40 7.77 31.06
C ARG A 493 1.19 8.49 31.66
N VAL A 494 1.11 9.80 31.46
CA VAL A 494 -0.11 10.56 31.73
C VAL A 494 -1.05 10.19 30.60
N ASP A 495 -2.16 9.54 30.92
CA ASP A 495 -3.23 9.25 29.94
C ASP A 495 -3.65 10.58 29.31
N ALA A 496 -3.45 10.71 27.99
CA ALA A 496 -3.85 11.86 27.18
C ALA A 496 -5.18 11.58 26.47
#